data_AF-A0A7S2AH01-F1
#
_entry.id   AF-A0A7S2AH01-F1
#
_cell.length_a   1.000
_cell.length_b   1.000
_cell.length_c   1.000
_cell.angle_alpha   90.00
_cell.angle_beta   90.00
_cell.angle_gamma   90.00
#
_symmetry.space_group_name_H-M   'P 1'
#
loop_
_entity.id
_entity.type
_entity.pdbx_description
1 polymer ?
#
loop_
_entity_poly.entity_id
_entity_poly.type
_entity_poly.pdbx_seq_one_letter_code
_entity_poly.pdbx_strand_id
1 'polypeptide(L)'
;FTPSREDLYWKVGLGLADVNQAAEAVTASKAIGEVAPGSQFEDIGFVKHMADPQGFPIEMLQTTFESNSSKRQEQRELFGVARGRPLGQRVQPVLGQVTLRIQHPEPALAFYQQKLGMKLISVQA
;
A
#
# COMPACT_ATOMS: atom_id res chain seq x y z
N PHE A 1 -11.21 -14.17 6.76
CA PHE A 1 -11.68 -12.98 7.48
C PHE A 1 -12.80 -12.38 6.65
N THR A 2 -13.94 -12.09 7.28
CA THR A 2 -15.06 -11.41 6.61
C THR A 2 -15.19 -10.04 7.28
N PRO A 3 -14.81 -8.95 6.60
CA PRO A 3 -14.88 -7.62 7.20
C PRO A 3 -16.32 -7.26 7.60
N SER A 4 -16.48 -6.77 8.83
CA SER A 4 -17.71 -6.22 9.38
C SER A 4 -17.73 -4.70 9.27
N ARG A 5 -18.92 -4.10 9.32
CA ARG A 5 -19.08 -2.65 9.46
C ARG A 5 -18.61 -2.12 10.80
N GLU A 6 -18.52 -3.00 11.80
CA GLU A 6 -18.07 -2.66 13.16
C GLU A 6 -16.53 -2.65 13.27
N ASP A 7 -15.81 -3.16 12.27
CA ASP A 7 -14.35 -3.16 12.27
C ASP A 7 -13.82 -1.73 12.07
N LEU A 8 -13.11 -1.22 13.08
CA LEU A 8 -12.46 0.11 13.04
C LEU A 8 -11.53 0.28 11.84
N TYR A 9 -10.91 -0.82 11.41
CA TYR A 9 -9.88 -0.84 10.41
C TYR A 9 -10.29 -1.65 9.18
N TRP A 10 -9.99 -1.11 7.99
CA TRP A 10 -10.27 -1.75 6.70
C TRP A 10 -9.03 -2.39 6.08
N LYS A 11 -7.95 -1.61 5.86
CA LYS A 11 -6.70 -2.05 5.20
C LYS A 11 -5.48 -1.24 5.65
N VAL A 12 -4.30 -1.86 5.57
CA VAL A 12 -3.00 -1.29 5.92
C VAL A 12 -2.24 -1.24 4.63
N GLY A 13 -1.62 -0.10 4.38
CA GLY A 13 -0.69 0.05 3.29
C GLY A 13 0.73 -0.17 3.78
N LEU A 14 1.49 -0.99 3.07
CA LEU A 14 2.93 -1.12 3.22
C LEU A 14 3.61 -0.22 2.18
N GLY A 15 4.46 0.68 2.64
CA GLY A 15 5.33 1.48 1.78
C GLY A 15 6.50 0.63 1.28
N LEU A 16 6.58 0.45 -0.03
CA LEU A 16 7.54 -0.43 -0.70
C LEU A 16 8.44 0.35 -1.67
N ALA A 17 9.63 -0.21 -1.91
CA ALA A 17 10.55 0.33 -2.90
C ALA A 17 10.11 0.00 -4.34
N ASP A 18 9.59 -1.21 -4.56
CA ASP A 18 9.10 -1.70 -5.85
C ASP A 18 7.95 -2.69 -5.62
N VAL A 19 6.73 -2.30 -6.00
CA VAL A 19 5.52 -3.12 -5.80
C VAL A 19 5.55 -4.40 -6.63
N ASN A 20 6.03 -4.35 -7.87
CA ASN A 20 6.03 -5.52 -8.75
C ASN A 20 7.01 -6.57 -8.23
N GLN A 21 8.17 -6.12 -7.79
CA GLN A 21 9.13 -7.00 -7.14
C GLN A 21 8.58 -7.64 -5.86
N ALA A 22 7.85 -6.88 -5.04
CA ALA A 22 7.25 -7.43 -3.84
C ALA A 22 6.17 -8.48 -4.19
N ALA A 23 5.36 -8.22 -5.22
CA ALA A 23 4.37 -9.19 -5.73
C ALA A 23 5.05 -10.49 -6.22
N GLU A 24 6.15 -10.38 -6.95
CA GLU A 24 6.97 -11.53 -7.37
C GLU A 24 7.55 -12.30 -6.17
N ALA A 25 8.12 -11.59 -5.19
CA ALA A 25 8.71 -12.22 -4.00
C ALA A 25 7.67 -12.96 -3.15
N VAL A 26 6.50 -12.35 -2.97
CA VAL A 26 5.37 -12.95 -2.25
C VAL A 26 4.84 -14.17 -2.99
N THR A 27 4.68 -14.09 -4.32
CA THR A 27 4.28 -15.24 -5.15
C THR A 27 5.30 -16.39 -5.04
N ALA A 28 6.59 -16.07 -5.13
CA ALA A 28 7.67 -17.05 -5.01
C ALA A 28 7.73 -17.73 -3.62
N SER A 29 7.29 -17.04 -2.57
CA SER A 29 7.21 -17.60 -1.21
C SER A 29 6.14 -18.69 -1.06
N LYS A 30 5.14 -18.72 -1.96
CA LYS A 30 3.99 -19.63 -1.93
C LYS A 30 3.10 -19.50 -0.67
N ALA A 31 3.25 -18.43 0.11
CA ALA A 31 2.53 -18.26 1.37
C ALA A 31 1.04 -17.91 1.22
N ILE A 32 0.66 -17.17 0.17
CA ILE A 32 -0.71 -16.65 -0.03
C ILE A 32 -1.26 -16.84 -1.46
N GLY A 33 -0.48 -17.42 -2.38
CA GLY A 33 -0.84 -17.57 -3.79
C GLY A 33 -0.20 -16.52 -4.70
N GLU A 34 -0.67 -16.47 -5.95
CA GLU A 34 -0.17 -15.55 -6.97
C GLU A 34 -0.68 -14.12 -6.72
N VAL A 35 0.24 -13.16 -6.75
CA VAL A 35 -0.05 -11.73 -6.63
C VAL A 35 0.30 -11.08 -7.96
N ALA A 36 -0.72 -10.56 -8.67
CA ALA A 36 -0.47 -9.89 -9.94
C ALA A 36 0.30 -8.56 -9.76
N PRO A 37 0.92 -8.03 -10.83
CA PRO A 37 1.59 -6.73 -10.79
C PRO A 37 0.67 -5.59 -10.32
N GLY A 38 1.28 -4.53 -9.82
CA GLY A 38 0.58 -3.30 -9.45
C GLY A 38 0.20 -2.45 -10.65
N SER A 39 -0.51 -1.36 -10.38
CA SER A 39 -0.94 -0.37 -11.37
C SER A 39 -0.89 1.04 -10.78
N GLN A 40 -0.74 2.06 -11.63
CA GLN A 40 -0.89 3.44 -11.20
C GLN A 40 -2.32 3.72 -10.70
N PHE A 41 -2.44 4.35 -9.53
CA PHE A 41 -3.69 4.86 -8.98
C PHE A 41 -3.60 6.37 -8.89
N GLU A 42 -4.28 7.04 -9.84
CA GLU A 42 -4.34 8.50 -9.96
C GLU A 42 -2.95 9.15 -9.82
N ASP A 43 -2.86 10.29 -9.14
CA ASP A 43 -1.62 10.95 -8.74
C ASP A 43 -1.20 10.58 -7.29
N ILE A 44 -1.68 9.43 -6.80
CA ILE A 44 -1.46 8.99 -5.41
C ILE A 44 -0.27 8.04 -5.33
N GLY A 45 -0.25 7.00 -6.16
CA GLY A 45 0.83 6.02 -6.14
C GLY A 45 0.63 4.82 -7.04
N PHE A 46 1.69 4.04 -7.19
CA PHE A 46 1.63 2.74 -7.86
C PHE A 46 1.31 1.69 -6.80
N VAL A 47 0.21 0.95 -6.97
CA VAL A 47 -0.40 0.15 -5.91
C VAL A 47 -0.71 -1.28 -6.32
N LYS A 48 -0.78 -2.18 -5.33
CA LYS A 48 -1.38 -3.50 -5.48
C LYS A 48 -2.11 -3.93 -4.22
N HIS A 49 -3.32 -4.48 -4.36
CA HIS A 49 -4.03 -5.14 -3.26
C HIS A 49 -3.70 -6.63 -3.19
N MET A 50 -3.57 -7.13 -1.97
CA MET A 50 -3.53 -8.55 -1.63
C MET A 50 -4.21 -8.77 -0.28
N ALA A 51 -4.31 -10.03 0.14
CA ALA A 51 -4.76 -10.40 1.47
C ALA A 51 -3.75 -11.33 2.12
N ASP A 52 -3.62 -11.27 3.44
CA ASP A 52 -2.85 -12.26 4.18
C ASP A 52 -3.55 -13.64 4.19
N PRO A 53 -2.94 -14.70 4.74
CA PRO A 53 -3.57 -16.02 4.80
C PRO A 53 -4.89 -16.05 5.58
N GLN A 54 -5.12 -15.10 6.47
CA GLN A 54 -6.36 -14.98 7.23
C GLN A 54 -7.42 -14.16 6.48
N GLY A 55 -7.08 -13.54 5.35
CA GLY A 55 -7.97 -12.72 4.53
C GLY A 55 -7.98 -11.23 4.91
N PHE A 56 -7.04 -10.76 5.74
CA PHE A 56 -6.95 -9.34 6.06
C PHE A 56 -6.39 -8.54 4.87
N PRO A 57 -7.06 -7.45 4.45
CA PRO A 57 -6.62 -6.68 3.30
C PRO A 57 -5.31 -5.92 3.56
N ILE A 58 -4.37 -6.03 2.61
CA ILE A 58 -3.10 -5.31 2.59
C ILE A 58 -2.96 -4.59 1.25
N GLU A 59 -2.51 -3.35 1.28
CA GLU A 59 -2.16 -2.57 0.10
C GLU A 59 -0.65 -2.39 0.02
N MET A 60 -0.05 -2.80 -1.08
CA MET A 60 1.32 -2.47 -1.43
C MET A 60 1.33 -1.10 -2.09
N LEU A 61 2.14 -0.17 -1.60
CA LEU A 61 2.20 1.21 -2.09
C LEU A 61 3.64 1.61 -2.42
N GLN A 62 3.84 2.12 -3.62
CA GLN A 62 5.07 2.79 -4.04
C GLN A 62 4.74 4.22 -4.47
N THR A 63 5.54 5.17 -3.99
CA THR A 63 5.32 6.61 -4.20
C THR A 63 5.95 7.16 -5.48
N THR A 64 6.67 6.33 -6.23
CA THR A 64 7.16 6.68 -7.56
C THR A 64 6.17 6.24 -8.63
N PHE A 65 5.76 7.20 -9.46
CA PHE A 65 4.74 7.02 -10.47
C PHE A 65 5.25 6.26 -11.68
N GLU A 66 4.34 5.56 -12.37
CA GLU A 66 4.62 4.78 -13.57
C GLU A 66 5.23 5.63 -14.69
N SER A 67 4.81 6.89 -14.81
CA SER A 67 5.33 7.85 -15.79
C SER A 67 6.78 8.31 -15.52
N ASN A 68 7.33 8.04 -14.33
CA ASN A 68 8.66 8.50 -13.92
C ASN A 68 9.64 7.31 -13.78
N SER A 69 10.03 6.76 -14.93
CA SER A 69 10.90 5.59 -15.03
C SER A 69 12.27 5.79 -14.37
N SER A 70 12.87 6.98 -14.49
CA SER A 70 14.18 7.28 -13.88
C SER A 70 14.12 7.22 -12.36
N LYS A 71 13.10 7.82 -11.74
CA LYS A 71 12.94 7.78 -10.29
C LYS A 71 12.59 6.38 -9.78
N ARG A 72 11.84 5.59 -10.55
CA ARG A 72 11.60 4.16 -10.24
C ARG A 72 12.90 3.36 -10.27
N GLN A 73 13.74 3.58 -11.28
CA GLN A 73 15.04 2.93 -11.38
C GLN A 73 15.93 3.28 -10.20
N GLU A 74 16.07 4.58 -9.88
CA GLU A 74 16.84 5.05 -8.73
C GLU A 74 16.36 4.40 -7.41
N GLN A 75 15.04 4.39 -7.17
CA GLN A 75 14.47 3.78 -5.97
C GLN A 75 14.75 2.27 -5.90
N ARG A 76 14.68 1.57 -7.04
CA ARG A 76 14.98 0.14 -7.13
C ARG A 76 16.46 -0.16 -6.88
N GLU A 77 17.37 0.69 -7.34
CA GLU A 77 18.81 0.53 -7.14
C GLU A 77 19.20 0.76 -5.68
N LEU A 78 18.64 1.80 -5.04
CA LEU A 78 18.95 2.14 -3.65
C LEU A 78 18.33 1.18 -2.64
N PHE A 79 17.06 0.82 -2.84
CA PHE A 79 16.24 0.16 -1.82
C PHE A 79 15.63 -1.17 -2.27
N GLY A 80 15.62 -1.44 -3.57
CA GLY A 80 15.06 -2.64 -4.16
C GLY A 80 16.02 -3.83 -4.18
N VAL A 81 15.55 -4.91 -4.79
CA VAL A 81 16.18 -6.21 -5.05
C VAL A 81 17.06 -6.75 -3.92
N ALA A 82 16.43 -7.51 -3.03
CA ALA A 82 17.07 -8.40 -2.08
C ALA A 82 16.46 -9.81 -2.17
N ARG A 83 17.20 -10.74 -2.77
CA ARG A 83 16.78 -12.16 -2.83
C ARG A 83 16.69 -12.75 -1.42
N GLY A 84 15.71 -13.63 -1.21
CA GLY A 84 15.51 -14.31 0.07
C GLY A 84 14.83 -13.46 1.15
N ARG A 85 14.45 -12.22 0.87
CA ARG A 85 13.64 -11.40 1.78
C ARG A 85 12.15 -11.49 1.43
N PRO A 86 11.24 -11.45 2.43
CA PRO A 86 9.81 -11.67 2.19
C PRO A 86 9.15 -10.76 1.13
N LEU A 87 9.60 -9.51 1.03
CA LEU A 87 9.09 -8.52 0.06
C LEU A 87 10.12 -8.14 -1.01
N GLY A 88 11.20 -8.92 -1.16
CA GLY A 88 12.17 -8.71 -2.24
C GLY A 88 12.98 -7.40 -2.18
N GLN A 89 12.97 -6.66 -1.06
CA GLN A 89 13.61 -5.34 -0.92
C GLN A 89 14.67 -5.27 0.20
N ARG A 90 15.63 -4.35 0.08
CA ARG A 90 16.75 -4.16 1.03
C ARG A 90 16.33 -3.42 2.30
N VAL A 91 15.29 -2.61 2.22
CA VAL A 91 14.77 -1.83 3.34
C VAL A 91 13.59 -2.53 3.99
N GLN A 92 13.36 -2.24 5.27
CA GLN A 92 12.16 -2.72 5.94
C GLN A 92 10.94 -1.99 5.37
N PRO A 93 9.81 -2.69 5.15
CA PRO A 93 8.57 -2.03 4.80
C PRO A 93 8.14 -1.12 5.96
N VAL A 94 7.56 0.02 5.62
CA VAL A 94 6.96 0.95 6.59
C VAL A 94 5.44 0.85 6.50
N LEU A 95 4.74 1.13 7.61
CA LEU A 95 3.30 1.35 7.56
C LEU A 95 3.07 2.69 6.85
N GLY A 96 2.69 2.63 5.58
CA GLY A 96 2.54 3.79 4.70
C GLY A 96 1.18 4.46 4.82
N GLN A 97 0.13 3.69 5.12
CA GLN A 97 -1.22 4.20 5.31
C GLN A 97 -2.08 3.24 6.11
N VAL A 98 -3.16 3.77 6.69
CA VAL A 98 -4.20 2.99 7.35
C VAL A 98 -5.53 3.52 6.85
N THR A 99 -6.38 2.63 6.34
CA THR A 99 -7.77 2.96 6.00
C THR A 99 -8.67 2.60 7.16
N LEU A 100 -9.33 3.61 7.71
CA LEU A 100 -10.23 3.47 8.86
C LEU A 100 -11.69 3.55 8.42
N ARG A 101 -12.56 2.86 9.15
CA ARG A 101 -14.01 3.10 9.07
C ARG A 101 -14.38 4.18 10.09
N ILE A 102 -15.12 5.17 9.63
CA ILE A 102 -15.58 6.29 10.44
C ILE A 102 -17.10 6.37 10.36
N GLN A 103 -17.76 6.58 11.50
CA GLN A 103 -19.22 6.70 11.56
C GLN A 103 -19.71 8.09 11.14
N HIS A 104 -18.91 9.12 11.43
CA HIS A 104 -19.23 10.52 11.16
C HIS A 104 -18.10 11.15 10.32
N PRO A 105 -18.25 11.19 8.98
CA PRO A 105 -17.17 11.63 8.09
C PRO A 105 -16.85 13.12 8.23
N GLU A 106 -17.84 13.99 8.45
CA GLU A 106 -17.62 15.44 8.53
C GLU A 106 -16.80 15.85 9.77
N PRO A 107 -17.12 15.37 11.00
CA PRO A 107 -16.28 15.64 12.17
C PRO A 107 -14.87 15.07 12.03
N ALA A 108 -14.73 13.87 11.45
CA ALA A 108 -13.43 13.26 11.22
C ALA A 108 -12.58 14.07 10.24
N LEU A 109 -13.18 14.49 9.11
CA LEU A 109 -12.51 15.31 8.12
C LEU A 109 -12.05 16.65 8.71
N ALA A 110 -12.91 17.31 9.50
CA ALA A 110 -12.55 18.54 10.20
C ALA A 110 -11.36 18.32 11.15
N PHE A 111 -11.32 17.20 11.88
CA PHE A 111 -10.18 16.85 12.73
C PHE A 111 -8.87 16.71 11.91
N TYR A 112 -8.87 15.89 10.86
CA TYR A 112 -7.66 15.66 10.06
C TYR A 112 -7.17 16.94 9.37
N GLN A 113 -8.07 17.76 8.82
CA GLN A 113 -7.67 18.99 8.12
C GLN A 113 -7.28 20.11 9.09
N GLN A 114 -8.08 20.37 10.11
CA GLN A 114 -7.90 21.57 10.96
C GLN A 114 -6.96 21.33 12.14
N LYS A 115 -6.83 20.09 12.62
CA LYS A 115 -5.96 19.75 13.77
C LYS A 115 -4.64 19.14 13.36
N LEU A 116 -4.64 18.34 12.30
CA LEU A 116 -3.43 17.64 11.82
C LEU A 116 -2.85 18.25 10.53
N GLY A 117 -3.50 19.26 9.96
CA GLY A 117 -3.01 19.95 8.76
C GLY A 117 -3.04 19.11 7.49
N MET A 118 -3.82 18.02 7.46
CA MET A 118 -3.91 17.14 6.31
C MET A 118 -4.77 17.77 5.19
N LYS A 119 -4.53 17.32 3.95
CA LYS A 119 -5.32 17.72 2.78
C LYS A 119 -6.19 16.55 2.31
N LEU A 120 -7.45 16.84 1.99
CA LEU A 120 -8.31 15.88 1.31
C LEU A 120 -7.85 15.73 -0.15
N ILE A 121 -7.54 14.50 -0.55
CA ILE A 121 -7.05 14.20 -1.91
C ILE A 121 -8.20 13.75 -2.82
N SER A 122 -9.10 12.90 -2.34
CA SER A 122 -10.18 12.33 -3.17
C SER A 122 -11.39 11.92 -2.33
N VAL A 123 -12.58 11.95 -2.95
CA VAL A 123 -13.84 11.39 -2.44
C VAL A 123 -14.41 10.51 -3.54
N GLN A 124 -14.70 9.25 -3.23
CA GLN A 124 -15.26 8.29 -4.17
C GLN A 124 -16.78 8.23 -3.97
N ALA A 125 -17.55 8.32 -5.06
CA ALA A 125 -19.02 8.32 -5.08
C ALA A 125 -19.62 6.91 -5.17
#